data_AF-A0A950DD57-F1
#
_entry.id   AF-A0A950DD57-F1
#
_cell.length_a   1.000
_cell.length_b   1.000
_cell.length_c   1.000
_cell.angle_alpha   90.00
_cell.angle_beta   90.00
_cell.angle_gamma   90.00
#
_symmetry.space_group_name_H-M   'P 1'
#
loop_
_entity.id
_entity.type
_entity.pdbx_description
1 polymer ?
#
loop_
_entity_poly.entity_id
_entity_poly.type
_entity_poly.pdbx_seq_one_letter_code
_entity_poly.pdbx_strand_id
1 'polypeptide(L)'
;MLGRVLVLSTSAGAGHLRAADAIEKALRIRGLASEVQHLDVLRFTNNVFRHLYSKAYIDLVNKAPEVLGWLYDHLAVPGRSENVRRAFDRLNTVPFMSFLNKFKPDVAICTHFLPSEIISWLKSEKKIHVLNAVVVTDFDVHAMWLCPHTDQYFVALQETKVHLVALGVPESKV
;
A
#
# COMPACT_ATOMS: atom_id res chain seq x y z
N MET A 1 17.59 17.19 -5.01
CA MET A 1 17.62 15.77 -5.44
C MET A 1 17.18 14.93 -4.26
N LEU A 2 16.21 14.05 -4.43
CA LEU A 2 15.80 13.09 -3.40
C LEU A 2 16.94 12.10 -3.14
N GLY A 3 16.95 11.49 -1.96
CA GLY A 3 17.86 10.38 -1.66
C GLY A 3 17.39 9.07 -2.32
N ARG A 4 17.35 7.99 -1.54
CA ARG A 4 16.88 6.67 -2.01
C ARG A 4 15.36 6.61 -2.04
N VAL A 5 14.81 6.31 -3.22
CA VAL A 5 13.37 6.18 -3.44
C VAL A 5 13.01 4.72 -3.75
N LEU A 6 12.06 4.17 -2.99
CA LEU A 6 11.39 2.92 -3.35
C LEU A 6 10.03 3.23 -3.96
N VAL A 7 9.77 2.67 -5.14
CA VAL A 7 8.44 2.60 -5.71
C VAL A 7 7.89 1.21 -5.41
N LEU A 8 6.72 1.10 -4.80
CA LEU A 8 6.18 -0.13 -4.26
C LEU A 8 4.81 -0.41 -4.87
N SER A 9 4.70 -1.56 -5.54
CA SER A 9 3.44 -2.05 -6.11
C SER A 9 3.08 -3.41 -5.54
N THR A 10 1.95 -3.95 -6.00
CA THR A 10 1.57 -5.35 -5.82
C THR A 10 1.13 -5.93 -7.17
N SER A 11 1.48 -7.18 -7.45
CA SER A 11 0.93 -7.94 -8.58
C SER A 11 -0.52 -8.41 -8.32
N ALA A 12 -1.35 -7.53 -7.76
CA ALA A 12 -2.79 -7.69 -7.57
C ALA A 12 -3.62 -7.05 -8.72
N GLY A 13 -2.96 -6.69 -9.82
CA GLY A 13 -3.55 -6.05 -10.98
C GLY A 13 -2.48 -5.36 -11.81
N ALA A 14 -2.68 -5.27 -13.14
CA ALA A 14 -1.70 -4.65 -14.01
C ALA A 14 -1.54 -3.14 -13.75
N GLY A 15 -2.60 -2.46 -13.29
CA GLY A 15 -2.62 -1.02 -13.04
C GLY A 15 -1.57 -0.57 -12.03
N HIS A 16 -1.52 -1.19 -10.85
CA HIS A 16 -0.56 -0.84 -9.79
C HIS A 16 0.90 -0.99 -10.24
N LEU A 17 1.19 -2.07 -10.99
CA LEU A 17 2.52 -2.33 -11.55
C LEU A 17 2.90 -1.27 -12.58
N ARG A 18 2.02 -0.98 -13.56
CA ARG A 18 2.28 0.00 -14.62
C ARG A 18 2.41 1.41 -14.08
N ALA A 19 1.61 1.79 -13.08
CA ALA A 19 1.75 3.07 -12.40
C ALA A 19 3.13 3.20 -11.73
N ALA A 20 3.58 2.14 -11.05
CA ALA A 20 4.89 2.13 -10.41
C ALA A 20 6.04 2.17 -11.43
N ASP A 21 5.96 1.39 -12.52
CA ASP A 21 6.92 1.42 -13.62
C ASP A 21 7.06 2.85 -14.20
N ALA A 22 5.91 3.53 -14.39
CA ALA A 22 5.88 4.89 -14.92
C ALA A 22 6.53 5.91 -13.96
N ILE A 23 6.26 5.80 -12.66
CA ILE A 23 6.86 6.66 -11.62
C ILE A 23 8.37 6.43 -11.56
N GLU A 24 8.84 5.19 -11.50
CA GLU A 24 10.27 4.88 -11.50
C GLU A 24 10.95 5.48 -12.74
N LYS A 25 10.38 5.24 -13.92
CA LYS A 25 10.93 5.75 -15.18
C LYS A 25 11.00 7.28 -15.17
N ALA A 26 9.96 7.96 -14.69
CA ALA A 26 9.93 9.42 -14.60
C ALA A 26 11.01 9.97 -13.64
N LEU A 27 11.18 9.35 -12.47
CA LEU A 27 12.21 9.73 -11.50
C LEU A 27 13.62 9.58 -12.07
N ARG A 28 13.88 8.48 -12.78
CA ARG A 28 15.17 8.20 -13.42
C ARG A 28 15.47 9.18 -14.55
N ILE A 29 14.54 9.37 -15.49
CA ILE A 29 14.73 10.26 -16.65
C ILE A 29 15.00 11.70 -16.20
N ARG A 30 14.32 12.16 -15.14
CA ARG A 30 14.47 13.53 -14.63
C ARG A 30 15.62 13.68 -13.63
N GLY A 31 16.34 12.61 -13.27
CA GLY A 31 17.42 12.66 -12.29
C GLY A 31 16.98 13.17 -10.91
N LEU A 32 15.74 12.85 -10.50
CA LEU A 32 15.15 13.42 -9.28
C LEU A 32 15.57 12.72 -7.99
N ALA A 33 16.22 11.56 -8.08
CA ALA A 33 16.64 10.74 -6.95
C ALA A 33 18.05 10.16 -7.16
N SER A 34 18.81 10.01 -6.09
CA SER A 34 20.15 9.40 -6.13
C SER A 34 20.09 7.89 -6.44
N GLU A 35 19.04 7.23 -5.98
CA GLU A 35 18.74 5.83 -6.26
C GLU A 35 17.24 5.65 -6.33
N VAL A 36 16.77 4.89 -7.32
CA VAL A 36 15.37 4.50 -7.46
C VAL A 36 15.31 3.00 -7.62
N GLN A 37 14.38 2.33 -6.95
CA GLN A 37 14.06 0.93 -7.23
C GLN A 37 12.55 0.70 -7.18
N HIS A 38 12.03 -0.03 -8.16
CA HIS A 38 10.66 -0.54 -8.14
C HIS A 38 10.61 -1.98 -7.62
N LEU A 39 9.76 -2.24 -6.63
CA LEU A 39 9.55 -3.56 -6.07
C LEU A 39 8.06 -3.94 -6.05
N ASP A 40 7.79 -5.19 -6.43
CA ASP A 40 6.51 -5.85 -6.19
C ASP A 40 6.54 -6.52 -4.81
N VAL A 41 5.76 -6.01 -3.87
CA VAL A 41 5.75 -6.48 -2.48
C VAL A 41 5.28 -7.94 -2.37
N LEU A 42 4.43 -8.41 -3.28
CA LEU A 42 4.03 -9.81 -3.27
C LEU A 42 5.19 -10.76 -3.63
N ARG A 43 6.29 -10.27 -4.20
CA ARG A 43 7.50 -11.09 -4.40
C ARG A 43 8.23 -11.43 -3.10
N PHE A 44 7.96 -10.67 -2.03
CA PHE A 44 8.50 -10.92 -0.70
C PHE A 44 7.64 -11.89 0.14
N THR A 45 6.50 -12.33 -0.39
CA THR A 45 5.62 -13.29 0.28
C THR A 45 5.83 -14.70 -0.28
N ASN A 46 5.32 -15.72 0.42
CA ASN A 46 5.30 -17.07 -0.12
C ASN A 46 4.38 -17.17 -1.36
N ASN A 47 4.61 -18.20 -2.19
CA ASN A 47 3.89 -18.39 -3.45
C ASN A 47 2.37 -18.61 -3.25
N VAL A 48 1.98 -19.25 -2.14
CA VAL A 48 0.58 -19.52 -1.81
C VAL A 48 -0.15 -18.20 -1.53
N PHE A 49 0.40 -17.36 -0.66
CA PHE A 49 -0.13 -16.04 -0.35
C PHE A 49 -0.19 -15.16 -1.59
N ARG A 50 0.88 -15.13 -2.41
CA ARG A 50 0.87 -14.38 -3.67
C ARG A 50 -0.29 -14.80 -4.56
N HIS A 51 -0.48 -16.11 -4.75
CA HIS A 51 -1.56 -16.62 -5.59
C HIS A 51 -2.95 -16.33 -5.00
N LEU A 52 -3.11 -16.49 -3.68
CA LEU A 52 -4.35 -16.20 -2.98
C LEU A 52 -4.68 -14.71 -3.04
N TYR A 53 -3.71 -13.84 -2.78
CA TYR A 53 -3.88 -12.39 -2.81
C TYR A 53 -4.21 -11.87 -4.21
N SER A 54 -3.46 -12.31 -5.23
CA SER A 54 -3.66 -11.85 -6.61
C SER A 54 -4.94 -12.36 -7.27
N LYS A 55 -5.52 -13.48 -6.81
CA LYS A 55 -6.65 -14.12 -7.48
C LYS A 55 -7.85 -14.27 -6.55
N ALA A 56 -7.68 -14.99 -5.45
CA ALA A 56 -8.79 -15.35 -4.56
C ALA A 56 -9.25 -14.20 -3.66
N TYR A 57 -8.35 -13.36 -3.16
CA TYR A 57 -8.71 -12.22 -2.31
C TYR A 57 -9.53 -11.20 -3.11
N ILE A 58 -9.07 -10.86 -4.31
CA ILE A 58 -9.80 -9.96 -5.23
C ILE A 58 -11.15 -10.56 -5.61
N ASP A 59 -11.19 -11.85 -5.97
CA ASP A 59 -12.45 -12.52 -6.31
C ASP A 59 -13.40 -12.58 -5.10
N LEU A 60 -12.91 -12.82 -3.89
CA LEU A 60 -13.71 -12.93 -2.68
C LEU A 60 -14.28 -11.56 -2.27
N VAL A 61 -13.47 -10.51 -2.33
CA VAL A 61 -13.92 -9.11 -2.10
C VAL A 61 -14.97 -8.71 -3.12
N ASN A 62 -14.80 -9.07 -4.39
CA ASN A 62 -15.71 -8.64 -5.46
C ASN A 62 -16.98 -9.50 -5.59
N LYS A 63 -16.91 -10.81 -5.33
CA LYS A 63 -18.00 -11.76 -5.66
C LYS A 63 -18.73 -12.31 -4.44
N ALA A 64 -18.10 -12.32 -3.27
CA ALA A 64 -18.73 -12.82 -2.06
C ALA A 64 -18.34 -11.98 -0.84
N PRO A 65 -18.62 -10.66 -0.85
CA PRO A 65 -18.37 -9.78 0.29
C PRO A 65 -19.11 -10.26 1.54
N GLU A 66 -20.24 -10.96 1.40
CA GLU A 66 -20.97 -11.57 2.52
C GLU A 66 -20.27 -12.79 3.14
N VAL A 67 -19.56 -13.60 2.34
CA VAL A 67 -18.77 -14.74 2.87
C VAL A 67 -17.53 -14.22 3.59
N LEU A 68 -16.91 -13.19 3.03
CA LEU A 68 -15.83 -12.48 3.67
C LEU A 68 -16.33 -11.83 4.97
N GLY A 69 -17.48 -11.15 4.93
CA GLY A 69 -18.20 -10.60 6.09
C GLY A 69 -18.51 -11.66 7.14
N TRP A 70 -19.05 -12.81 6.74
CA TRP A 70 -19.38 -13.92 7.64
C TRP A 70 -18.13 -14.53 8.30
N LEU A 71 -17.06 -14.74 7.53
CA LEU A 71 -15.77 -15.21 8.05
C LEU A 71 -15.19 -14.19 9.04
N TYR A 72 -15.37 -12.89 8.77
CA TYR A 72 -14.98 -11.81 9.67
C TYR A 72 -15.85 -11.76 10.94
N ASP A 73 -17.16 -11.92 10.81
CA ASP A 73 -18.13 -11.86 11.92
C ASP A 73 -17.97 -13.06 12.87
N HIS A 74 -17.68 -14.24 12.33
CA HIS A 74 -17.48 -15.46 13.12
C HIS A 74 -16.05 -15.59 13.67
N LEU A 75 -15.10 -14.78 13.19
CA LEU A 75 -13.73 -14.74 13.70
C LEU A 75 -13.41 -13.54 14.61
N ALA A 76 -14.23 -12.47 14.69
CA ALA A 76 -14.29 -11.57 15.85
C ALA A 76 -15.18 -10.31 15.73
N VAL A 77 -15.80 -9.97 16.87
CA VAL A 77 -16.13 -8.65 17.50
C VAL A 77 -15.67 -7.36 16.76
N PRO A 78 -16.50 -6.29 16.71
CA PRO A 78 -16.21 -5.03 15.99
C PRO A 78 -14.85 -4.40 16.32
N GLY A 79 -14.16 -3.89 15.30
CA GLY A 79 -12.80 -3.31 15.40
C GLY A 79 -11.66 -4.33 15.33
N ARG A 80 -11.97 -5.63 15.29
CA ARG A 80 -10.98 -6.72 15.29
C ARG A 80 -10.67 -7.26 13.88
N SER A 81 -11.60 -7.17 12.93
CA SER A 81 -11.45 -7.68 11.55
C SER A 81 -10.33 -7.00 10.76
N GLU A 82 -10.25 -5.67 10.78
CA GLU A 82 -9.14 -4.92 10.16
C GLU A 82 -7.79 -5.28 10.78
N ASN A 83 -7.75 -5.46 12.10
CA ASN A 83 -6.54 -5.83 12.82
C ASN A 83 -6.07 -7.25 12.49
N VAL A 84 -7.00 -8.18 12.25
CA VAL A 84 -6.67 -9.54 11.80
C VAL A 84 -6.12 -9.53 10.36
N ARG A 85 -6.74 -8.80 9.43
CA ARG A 85 -6.19 -8.66 8.06
C ARG A 85 -4.79 -8.05 8.10
N ARG A 86 -4.62 -6.93 8.81
CA ARG A 86 -3.33 -6.26 9.00
C ARG A 86 -2.29 -7.20 9.60
N ALA A 87 -2.68 -8.02 10.59
CA ALA A 87 -1.78 -9.02 11.18
C ALA A 87 -1.41 -10.11 10.18
N PHE A 88 -2.36 -10.61 9.39
CA PHE A 88 -2.13 -11.61 8.36
C PHE A 88 -1.18 -11.08 7.27
N ASP A 89 -1.40 -9.86 6.80
CA ASP A 89 -0.53 -9.19 5.83
C ASP A 89 0.90 -9.01 6.39
N ARG A 90 1.04 -8.56 7.64
CA ARG A 90 2.35 -8.43 8.32
C ARG A 90 3.10 -9.76 8.41
N LEU A 91 2.43 -10.83 8.83
CA LEU A 91 3.04 -12.15 8.93
C LEU A 91 3.56 -12.64 7.57
N ASN A 92 2.83 -12.37 6.49
CA ASN A 92 3.23 -12.78 5.15
C ASN A 92 4.29 -11.86 4.51
N THR A 93 4.50 -10.67 5.05
CA THR A 93 5.42 -9.65 4.52
C THR A 93 6.68 -9.43 5.37
N VAL A 94 6.99 -10.33 6.31
CA VAL A 94 8.22 -10.27 7.14
C VAL A 94 9.50 -10.05 6.30
N PRO A 95 9.71 -10.74 5.15
CA PRO A 95 10.89 -10.48 4.31
C PRO A 95 10.94 -9.05 3.76
N PHE A 96 9.78 -8.47 3.42
CA PHE A 96 9.68 -7.08 2.95
C PHE A 96 10.02 -6.09 4.08
N MET A 97 9.53 -6.34 5.30
CA MET A 97 9.89 -5.51 6.46
C MET A 97 11.39 -5.56 6.78
N SER A 98 12.02 -6.74 6.64
CA SER A 98 13.47 -6.89 6.76
C SER A 98 14.21 -6.13 5.67
N PHE A 99 13.72 -6.17 4.43
CA PHE A 99 14.28 -5.41 3.32
C PHE A 99 14.22 -3.90 3.56
N LEU A 100 13.07 -3.35 3.98
CA LEU A 100 12.93 -1.92 4.27
C LEU A 100 13.95 -1.43 5.31
N ASN A 101 14.18 -2.21 6.37
CA ASN A 101 15.15 -1.88 7.41
C ASN A 101 16.61 -1.88 6.92
N LYS A 102 16.93 -2.71 5.92
CA LYS A 102 18.27 -2.77 5.31
C LYS A 102 18.46 -1.66 4.28
N PHE A 103 17.47 -1.48 3.40
CA PHE A 103 17.52 -0.49 2.32
C PHE A 103 17.46 0.94 2.84
N LYS A 104 16.69 1.19 3.91
CA LYS A 104 16.49 2.52 4.52
C LYS A 104 16.17 3.60 3.48
N PRO A 105 15.01 3.48 2.80
CA PRO A 105 14.57 4.49 1.85
C PRO A 105 14.28 5.82 2.56
N ASP A 106 14.56 6.93 1.88
CA ASP A 106 14.12 8.25 2.32
C ASP A 106 12.65 8.47 1.96
N VAL A 107 12.23 7.91 0.80
CA VAL A 107 10.86 7.99 0.28
C VAL A 107 10.39 6.61 -0.18
N ALA A 108 9.16 6.25 0.19
CA ALA A 108 8.43 5.11 -0.34
C ALA A 108 7.16 5.61 -1.04
N ILE A 109 7.05 5.36 -2.34
CA ILE A 109 5.88 5.70 -3.17
C ILE A 109 5.09 4.43 -3.42
N CYS A 110 3.92 4.31 -2.82
CA CYS A 110 3.07 3.14 -2.86
C CYS A 110 1.96 3.31 -3.90
N THR A 111 1.92 2.46 -4.92
CA THR A 111 0.82 2.41 -5.91
C THR A 111 -0.26 1.40 -5.55
N HIS A 112 -0.21 0.87 -4.33
CA HIS A 112 -1.19 -0.06 -3.76
C HIS A 112 -1.25 0.14 -2.24
N PHE A 113 -2.39 -0.16 -1.61
CA PHE A 113 -2.58 0.04 -0.17
C PHE A 113 -1.71 -0.89 0.70
N LEU A 114 -1.54 -2.16 0.33
CA LEU A 114 -0.75 -3.15 1.09
C LEU A 114 0.65 -2.66 1.54
N PRO A 115 1.55 -2.18 0.64
CA PRO A 115 2.84 -1.65 1.08
C PRO A 115 2.70 -0.43 2.00
N SER A 116 1.76 0.48 1.71
CA SER A 116 1.54 1.68 2.51
C SER A 116 1.07 1.33 3.93
N GLU A 117 0.23 0.31 4.07
CA GLU A 117 -0.23 -0.19 5.36
C GLU A 117 0.91 -0.75 6.21
N ILE A 118 1.78 -1.57 5.60
CA ILE A 118 2.94 -2.16 6.29
C ILE A 118 3.90 -1.05 6.74
N ILE A 119 4.18 -0.08 5.86
CA ILE A 119 5.00 1.08 6.19
C ILE A 119 4.35 1.90 7.30
N SER A 120 3.05 2.16 7.21
CA SER A 120 2.31 2.91 8.21
C SER A 120 2.41 2.25 9.58
N TRP A 121 2.29 0.92 9.64
CA TRP A 121 2.50 0.19 10.89
C TRP A 121 3.95 0.26 11.39
N LEU A 122 4.95 0.06 10.53
CA LEU A 122 6.35 0.19 10.96
C LEU A 122 6.69 1.60 11.46
N LYS A 123 6.06 2.64 10.90
CA LYS A 123 6.15 4.02 11.38
C LYS A 123 5.48 4.19 12.75
N SER A 124 4.30 3.58 12.98
CA SER A 124 3.63 3.62 14.29
C SER A 124 4.49 2.98 15.39
N GLU A 125 5.22 1.91 15.04
CA GLU A 125 6.17 1.22 15.91
C GLU A 125 7.52 1.93 16.04
N LYS A 126 7.71 3.09 15.39
CA LYS A 126 8.99 3.84 15.33
C LYS A 126 10.18 3.00 14.84
N LYS A 127 9.92 1.97 14.03
CA LYS A 127 10.96 1.06 13.49
C LYS A 127 11.64 1.62 12.25
N ILE A 128 10.95 2.48 11.50
CA ILE A 128 11.46 3.12 10.30
C ILE A 128 11.10 4.61 10.28
N HIS A 129 11.93 5.39 9.60
CA HIS A 129 11.68 6.80 9.30
C HIS A 129 11.76 6.99 7.79
N VAL A 130 10.61 6.90 7.12
CA VAL A 130 10.46 7.04 5.67
C VAL A 130 9.26 7.91 5.37
N LEU A 131 9.35 8.73 4.31
CA LEU A 131 8.19 9.42 3.76
C LEU A 131 7.32 8.41 3.02
N ASN A 132 6.10 8.17 3.51
CA ASN A 132 5.10 7.27 2.94
C ASN A 132 4.15 8.06 2.04
N ALA A 133 4.42 8.04 0.74
CA ALA A 133 3.57 8.62 -0.29
C ALA A 133 2.68 7.54 -0.92
N VAL A 134 1.42 7.86 -1.16
CA VAL A 134 0.45 6.96 -1.79
C VAL A 134 -0.03 7.56 -3.09
N VAL A 135 0.05 6.79 -4.17
CA VAL A 135 -0.59 7.12 -5.45
C VAL A 135 -1.80 6.21 -5.59
N VAL A 136 -2.99 6.81 -5.47
CA VAL A 136 -4.24 6.08 -5.65
C VAL A 136 -4.41 5.78 -7.12
N THR A 137 -4.48 4.49 -7.44
CA THR A 137 -4.62 3.99 -8.82
C THR A 137 -6.04 3.59 -9.17
N ASP A 138 -6.92 3.60 -8.18
CA ASP A 138 -8.32 3.17 -8.32
C ASP A 138 -9.17 4.39 -8.69
N PHE A 139 -10.30 4.15 -9.37
CA PHE A 139 -11.22 5.24 -9.74
C PHE A 139 -11.89 5.88 -8.51
N ASP A 140 -12.02 5.14 -7.41
CA ASP A 140 -12.54 5.64 -6.14
C ASP A 140 -11.68 5.14 -4.98
N VAL A 141 -11.73 5.86 -3.86
CA VAL A 141 -10.97 5.54 -2.65
C VAL A 141 -11.84 4.72 -1.71
N HIS A 142 -11.44 3.47 -1.51
CA HIS A 142 -11.98 2.61 -0.45
C HIS A 142 -11.15 2.69 0.84
N ALA A 143 -11.72 2.25 1.96
CA ALA A 143 -11.12 2.36 3.30
C ALA A 143 -9.69 1.80 3.43
N MET A 144 -9.31 0.77 2.66
CA MET A 144 -7.94 0.20 2.74
C MET A 144 -6.84 1.20 2.34
N TRP A 145 -7.15 2.23 1.54
CA TRP A 145 -6.20 3.29 1.20
C TRP A 145 -5.93 4.25 2.38
N LEU A 146 -6.79 4.26 3.40
CA LEU A 146 -6.68 5.15 4.55
C LEU A 146 -5.73 4.55 5.60
N CYS A 147 -4.44 4.89 5.48
CA CYS A 147 -3.41 4.48 6.42
C CYS A 147 -3.02 5.67 7.34
N PRO A 148 -3.04 5.53 8.68
CA PRO A 148 -2.82 6.66 9.59
C PRO A 148 -1.50 7.41 9.41
N HIS A 149 -0.43 6.72 9.00
CA HIS A 149 0.90 7.29 8.81
C HIS A 149 1.27 7.50 7.33
N THR A 150 0.28 7.79 6.49
CA THR A 150 0.50 8.36 5.15
C THR A 150 0.85 9.84 5.25
N ASP A 151 1.92 10.23 4.57
CA ASP A 151 2.41 11.62 4.58
C ASP A 151 1.81 12.42 3.42
N GLN A 152 1.61 11.79 2.25
CA GLN A 152 1.04 12.42 1.07
C GLN A 152 0.23 11.41 0.25
N TYR A 153 -0.95 11.83 -0.21
CA TYR A 153 -1.74 11.18 -1.24
C TYR A 153 -1.57 11.93 -2.57
N PHE A 154 -1.60 11.17 -3.66
CA PHE A 154 -1.70 11.67 -5.02
C PHE A 154 -2.88 10.96 -5.66
N VAL A 155 -3.84 11.74 -6.15
CA VAL A 155 -5.07 11.24 -6.77
C VAL A 155 -5.22 11.81 -8.17
N ALA A 156 -5.87 11.06 -9.06
CA ALA A 156 -6.06 11.48 -10.46
C ALA A 156 -7.22 12.46 -10.66
N LEU A 157 -8.21 12.43 -9.75
CA LEU A 157 -9.47 13.15 -9.87
C LEU A 157 -9.69 14.09 -8.68
N GLN A 158 -10.30 15.25 -8.94
CA GLN A 158 -10.62 16.22 -7.89
C GLN A 158 -11.70 15.69 -6.94
N GLU A 159 -12.63 14.91 -7.47
CA GLU A 159 -13.69 14.22 -6.73
C GLU A 159 -13.10 13.28 -5.68
N THR A 160 -12.04 12.53 -6.04
CA THR A 160 -11.32 11.67 -5.10
C THR A 160 -10.63 12.47 -4.00
N LYS A 161 -10.08 13.65 -4.34
CA LYS A 161 -9.51 14.56 -3.34
C LYS A 161 -10.58 15.03 -2.35
N VAL A 162 -11.73 15.48 -2.84
CA VAL A 162 -12.86 15.91 -2.01
C VAL A 162 -13.33 14.75 -1.12
N HIS A 163 -13.43 13.53 -1.66
CA HIS A 163 -13.81 12.34 -0.90
C HIS A 163 -12.81 12.04 0.23
N LEU A 164 -11.50 12.05 -0.04
CA LEU A 164 -10.46 11.87 0.99
C LEU A 164 -10.54 12.92 2.10
N VAL A 165 -10.78 14.18 1.73
CA VAL A 165 -10.93 15.27 2.71
C VAL A 165 -12.18 15.06 3.57
N ALA A 166 -13.30 14.65 2.97
CA ALA A 166 -14.52 14.31 3.70
C ALA A 166 -14.32 13.12 4.67
N LEU A 167 -13.42 12.19 4.34
CA LEU A 167 -13.01 11.08 5.20
C LEU A 167 -12.00 11.48 6.30
N GLY A 168 -11.64 12.76 6.38
CA GLY A 168 -10.79 13.32 7.44
C GLY A 168 -9.31 13.40 7.10
N VAL A 169 -8.90 13.15 5.85
CA VAL A 169 -7.52 13.41 5.42
C VAL A 169 -7.32 14.92 5.26
N PRO A 170 -6.31 15.54 5.90
CA PRO A 170 -6.05 16.97 5.71
C PRO A 170 -5.83 17.30 4.24
N GLU A 171 -6.45 18.37 3.75
CA GLU A 171 -6.34 18.79 2.34
C GLU A 171 -4.88 19.04 1.93
N SER A 172 -4.04 19.50 2.87
CA SER A 172 -2.59 19.69 2.63
C SER A 172 -1.83 18.39 2.34
N LYS A 173 -2.44 17.22 2.61
CA LYS A 173 -1.88 15.90 2.33
C LYS A 173 -2.42 15.27 1.04
N VAL A 174 -3.27 15.94 0.27
CA VAL A 174 -3.92 15.38 -0.93
C VAL A 174 -3.70 16.25 -2.16
#